data_AF-A0A0D6LCA1-F1
#
_entry.id   AF-A0A0D6LCA1-F1
#
_cell.length_a   1.000
_cell.length_b   1.000
_cell.length_c   1.000
_cell.angle_alpha   90.00
_cell.angle_beta   90.00
_cell.angle_gamma   90.00
#
_symmetry.space_group_name_H-M   'P 1'
#
loop_
_entity.id
_entity.type
_entity.pdbx_description
1 polymer ?
#
loop_
_entity_poly.entity_id
_entity_poly.type
_entity_poly.pdbx_seq_one_letter_code
_entity_poly.pdbx_strand_id
1 'polypeptide(L)'
;MECFVQKLYSAMVNVPTTNSTEYDYEVAHFAPQTWYCNFKDHLHHYVILKFKEGAEGASALAKEHETIYRQAGVPDNLLKEIYAQLLVGGTRHSTSGTAARVDARNTLMDNKSLLLRVTQMYYYDFVVFNFSLPILMHAGMQFVEKKGPRVRFVFEQ
;
A
#
# COMPACT_ATOMS: atom_id res chain seq x y z
N MET A 1 -8.99 1.03 18.57
CA MET A 1 -8.21 0.49 17.44
C MET A 1 -7.82 -0.98 17.62
N GLU A 2 -7.26 -1.37 18.76
CA GLU A 2 -6.76 -2.74 18.98
C GLU A 2 -7.79 -3.85 18.69
N CYS A 3 -9.00 -3.76 19.25
CA CYS A 3 -10.08 -4.72 18.99
C CYS A 3 -10.38 -4.87 17.49
N PHE A 4 -10.41 -3.76 16.75
CA PHE A 4 -10.63 -3.79 15.30
C PHE A 4 -9.51 -4.53 14.57
N VAL A 5 -8.24 -4.17 14.83
CA VAL A 5 -7.09 -4.81 14.18
C VAL A 5 -7.00 -6.29 14.51
N GLN A 6 -7.29 -6.70 15.75
CA GLN A 6 -7.30 -8.10 16.14
C GLN A 6 -8.39 -8.89 15.41
N LYS A 7 -9.62 -8.35 15.33
CA LYS A 7 -10.71 -8.99 14.59
C LYS A 7 -10.40 -9.10 13.10
N LEU A 8 -9.88 -8.02 12.50
CA LEU A 8 -9.51 -7.98 11.09
C LEU A 8 -8.38 -8.97 10.79
N TYR A 9 -7.35 -9.03 11.63
CA TYR A 9 -6.27 -10.03 11.51
C TYR A 9 -6.82 -11.46 11.56
N SER A 10 -7.70 -11.76 12.53
CA SER A 10 -8.33 -13.07 12.63
C SER A 10 -9.18 -13.41 11.39
N ALA A 11 -9.95 -12.44 10.88
CA ALA A 11 -10.72 -12.63 9.65
C ALA A 11 -9.80 -12.94 8.46
N MET A 12 -8.73 -12.17 8.28
CA MET A 12 -7.73 -12.35 7.20
C MET A 12 -7.03 -13.70 7.27
N VAL A 13 -6.56 -14.13 8.45
CA VAL A 13 -5.86 -15.42 8.61
C VAL A 13 -6.78 -16.61 8.37
N ASN A 14 -8.08 -16.45 8.59
CA ASN A 14 -9.06 -17.50 8.38
C ASN A 14 -9.53 -17.60 6.91
N VAL A 15 -9.24 -16.62 6.05
CA VAL A 15 -9.65 -16.64 4.63
C VAL A 15 -9.30 -17.96 3.92
N PRO A 16 -8.08 -18.52 4.05
CA PRO A 16 -7.73 -19.77 3.38
C PRO A 16 -8.43 -21.01 3.96
N THR A 17 -8.96 -20.89 5.18
CA THR A 17 -9.62 -22.00 5.90
C THR A 17 -11.12 -22.06 5.65
N THR A 18 -11.71 -20.96 5.15
CA THR A 18 -13.13 -20.92 4.82
C THR A 18 -13.30 -21.32 3.36
N ASN A 19 -14.13 -22.34 3.09
CA ASN A 19 -14.59 -22.65 1.73
C ASN A 19 -15.68 -21.66 1.27
N SER A 20 -15.69 -20.45 1.82
CA SER A 20 -16.71 -19.45 1.52
C SER A 20 -16.36 -18.73 0.23
N THR A 21 -17.33 -18.64 -0.68
CA THR A 21 -17.25 -17.78 -1.86
C THR A 21 -17.92 -16.42 -1.62
N GLU A 22 -18.34 -16.15 -0.38
CA GLU A 22 -18.98 -14.89 -0.02
C GLU A 22 -17.96 -13.75 0.01
N TYR A 23 -18.34 -12.61 -0.53
CA TYR A 23 -17.52 -11.41 -0.52
C TYR A 23 -17.55 -10.76 0.87
N ASP A 24 -16.46 -10.92 1.61
CA ASP A 24 -16.25 -10.18 2.87
C ASP A 24 -15.75 -8.78 2.53
N TYR A 25 -16.60 -7.78 2.77
CA TYR A 25 -16.32 -6.38 2.43
C TYR A 25 -15.08 -5.88 3.15
N GLU A 26 -14.98 -6.08 4.47
CA GLU A 26 -13.87 -5.63 5.28
C GLU A 26 -12.56 -6.30 4.85
N VAL A 27 -12.54 -7.62 4.70
CA VAL A 27 -11.35 -8.33 4.24
C VAL A 27 -10.95 -7.85 2.85
N ALA A 28 -11.88 -7.71 1.91
CA ALA A 28 -11.55 -7.26 0.56
C ALA A 28 -11.01 -5.82 0.50
N HIS A 29 -11.47 -4.93 1.40
CA HIS A 29 -10.99 -3.54 1.47
C HIS A 29 -9.64 -3.41 2.16
N PHE A 30 -9.33 -4.31 3.10
CA PHE A 30 -8.11 -4.24 3.89
C PHE A 30 -7.05 -5.26 3.48
N ALA A 31 -7.34 -6.21 2.59
CA ALA A 31 -6.39 -7.24 2.17
C ALA A 31 -5.10 -6.61 1.60
N PRO A 32 -3.93 -7.21 1.87
CA PRO A 32 -2.69 -6.85 1.20
C PRO A 32 -2.85 -6.90 -0.33
N GLN A 33 -2.26 -5.95 -1.04
CA GLN A 33 -2.32 -5.91 -2.50
C GLN A 33 -1.69 -7.17 -3.12
N THR A 34 -0.69 -7.74 -2.45
CA THR A 34 -0.05 -9.00 -2.86
C THR A 34 -0.96 -10.22 -2.77
N TRP A 35 -2.14 -10.13 -2.15
CA TRP A 35 -3.11 -11.23 -2.08
C TRP A 35 -4.02 -11.34 -3.30
N TYR A 36 -4.06 -10.31 -4.16
CA TYR A 36 -4.91 -10.39 -5.36
C TYR A 36 -4.48 -11.54 -6.28
N CYS A 37 -5.46 -12.17 -6.91
CA CYS A 37 -5.27 -13.36 -7.73
C CYS A 37 -4.19 -13.12 -8.80
N ASN A 38 -3.25 -14.06 -8.89
CA ASN A 38 -2.14 -14.06 -9.86
C ASN A 38 -1.26 -12.80 -9.81
N PHE A 39 -1.31 -12.00 -8.74
CA PHE A 39 -0.52 -10.78 -8.63
C PHE A 39 0.98 -11.05 -8.75
N LYS A 40 1.47 -12.11 -8.10
CA LYS A 40 2.87 -12.54 -8.17
C LYS A 40 3.31 -12.82 -9.62
N ASP A 41 2.48 -13.51 -10.39
CA ASP A 41 2.82 -13.93 -11.75
C ASP A 41 2.73 -12.76 -12.73
N HIS A 42 1.91 -11.75 -12.43
CA HIS A 42 1.70 -10.57 -13.28
C HIS A 42 2.35 -9.28 -12.76
N LEU A 43 3.13 -9.32 -11.68
CA LEU A 43 3.76 -8.13 -11.09
C LEU A 43 4.56 -7.31 -12.13
N HIS A 44 5.22 -8.00 -13.06
CA HIS A 44 6.01 -7.38 -14.12
C HIS A 44 5.19 -6.59 -15.16
N HIS A 45 3.86 -6.72 -15.15
CA HIS A 45 2.96 -5.92 -15.99
C HIS A 45 2.58 -4.57 -15.35
N TYR A 46 2.93 -4.34 -14.09
CA TYR A 46 2.56 -3.13 -13.36
C TYR A 46 3.70 -2.11 -13.34
N VAL A 47 3.33 -0.83 -13.41
CA VAL A 47 4.17 0.29 -12.97
C VAL A 47 3.73 0.66 -11.56
N ILE A 48 4.63 0.51 -10.58
CA ILE A 48 4.33 0.80 -9.17
C ILE A 48 4.64 2.25 -8.85
N LEU A 49 3.61 3.02 -8.49
CA LEU A 49 3.73 4.43 -8.10
C LEU A 49 3.61 4.57 -6.59
N LYS A 50 4.59 5.23 -5.97
CA LYS A 50 4.62 5.45 -4.51
C LYS A 50 4.05 6.82 -4.20
N PHE A 51 2.77 6.84 -3.83
CA PHE A 51 2.10 8.07 -3.44
C PHE A 51 2.67 8.68 -2.15
N LYS A 52 2.81 10.00 -2.13
CA LYS A 52 3.13 10.79 -0.94
C LYS A 52 2.01 11.80 -0.71
N GLU A 53 1.68 12.03 0.56
CA GLU A 53 0.69 13.05 0.92
C GLU A 53 1.23 14.47 0.69
N GLY A 54 0.31 15.42 0.54
CA GLY A 54 0.63 16.85 0.37
C GLY A 54 0.79 17.29 -1.08
N ALA A 55 0.89 18.61 -1.28
CA ALA A 55 0.95 19.23 -2.60
C ALA A 55 2.15 18.77 -3.43
N GLU A 56 3.31 18.57 -2.78
CA GLU A 56 4.52 18.05 -3.43
C GLU A 56 4.31 16.61 -3.91
N GLY A 57 3.69 15.77 -3.09
CA GLY A 57 3.40 14.38 -3.43
C GLY A 57 2.40 14.26 -4.58
N ALA A 58 1.34 15.10 -4.58
CA ALA A 58 0.41 15.20 -5.69
C ALA A 58 1.10 15.65 -6.99
N SER A 59 1.98 16.64 -6.91
CA SER A 59 2.73 17.14 -8.07
C SER A 59 3.70 16.10 -8.63
N ALA A 60 4.39 15.36 -7.76
CA ALA A 60 5.27 14.26 -8.18
C ALA A 60 4.46 13.14 -8.85
N LEU A 61 3.34 12.75 -8.24
CA LEU A 61 2.43 11.74 -8.79
C LEU A 61 1.90 12.14 -10.17
N ALA A 62 1.51 13.40 -10.34
CA ALA A 62 1.00 13.92 -11.61
C ALA A 62 2.05 13.84 -12.73
N LYS A 63 3.32 14.15 -12.42
CA LYS A 63 4.44 14.02 -13.38
C LYS A 63 4.74 12.57 -13.75
N GLU A 64 4.68 11.65 -12.78
CA GLU A 64 4.86 10.23 -13.03
C GLU A 64 3.73 9.68 -13.94
N HIS A 65 2.47 10.05 -13.66
CA HIS A 65 1.33 9.67 -14.52
C HIS A 65 1.47 10.25 -15.93
N GLU A 66 1.83 11.52 -16.07
CA GLU A 66 2.06 12.14 -17.38
C GLU A 66 3.10 11.35 -18.18
N THR A 67 4.21 10.96 -17.55
CA THR A 67 5.28 10.18 -18.19
C THR A 67 4.76 8.83 -18.69
N ILE A 68 4.02 8.11 -17.85
CA ILE A 68 3.47 6.78 -18.18
C ILE A 68 2.43 6.87 -19.30
N TYR A 69 1.49 7.80 -19.18
CA TYR A 69 0.44 7.96 -20.19
C TYR A 69 0.96 8.48 -21.52
N ARG A 70 2.00 9.33 -21.50
CA ARG A 70 2.70 9.73 -22.72
C ARG A 70 3.35 8.54 -23.43
N GLN A 71 3.99 7.63 -22.67
CA GLN A 71 4.55 6.39 -23.23
C GLN A 71 3.46 5.45 -23.79
N ALA A 72 2.26 5.47 -23.20
CA ALA A 72 1.09 4.75 -23.68
C ALA A 72 0.39 5.41 -24.90
N GLY A 73 0.91 6.55 -25.39
CA GLY A 73 0.36 7.24 -26.56
C GLY A 73 -0.86 8.11 -26.28
N VAL A 74 -1.11 8.51 -25.03
CA VAL A 74 -2.20 9.42 -24.68
C VAL A 74 -1.94 10.82 -25.26
N PRO A 75 -2.90 11.42 -26.00
CA PRO A 75 -2.76 12.76 -26.56
C PRO A 75 -2.51 13.88 -25.53
N ASP A 76 -1.74 14.90 -25.92
CA ASP A 76 -1.31 15.99 -25.04
C ASP A 76 -2.46 16.76 -24.37
N ASN A 77 -3.60 16.93 -25.04
CA ASN A 77 -4.76 17.59 -24.45
C ASN A 77 -5.34 16.80 -23.28
N LEU A 78 -5.38 15.46 -23.37
CA LEU A 78 -5.82 14.59 -22.28
C LEU A 78 -4.78 14.52 -21.16
N LEU A 79 -3.48 14.51 -21.51
CA LEU A 79 -2.41 14.56 -20.50
C LEU A 79 -2.49 15.82 -19.63
N LYS A 80 -2.75 16.99 -20.25
CA LYS A 80 -2.93 18.25 -19.53
C LYS A 80 -4.14 18.20 -18.58
N GLU A 81 -5.25 17.62 -19.03
CA GLU A 81 -6.45 17.45 -18.21
C GLU A 81 -6.17 16.54 -17.01
N ILE A 82 -5.59 15.35 -17.25
CA ILE A 82 -5.24 14.39 -16.18
C ILE A 82 -4.29 15.05 -15.16
N TYR A 83 -3.26 15.75 -15.65
CA TYR A 83 -2.31 16.46 -14.79
C TYR A 83 -3.03 17.50 -13.91
N ALA A 84 -3.88 18.34 -14.50
CA ALA A 84 -4.65 19.34 -13.76
C ALA A 84 -5.57 18.69 -12.71
N GLN A 85 -6.27 17.60 -13.04
CA GLN A 85 -7.17 16.91 -12.11
C GLN A 85 -6.41 16.28 -10.93
N LEU A 86 -5.21 15.74 -11.14
CA LEU A 86 -4.38 15.20 -10.06
C LEU A 86 -3.90 16.30 -9.08
N LEU A 87 -3.82 17.56 -9.53
CA LEU A 87 -3.44 18.69 -8.69
C LEU A 87 -4.59 19.30 -7.89
N VAL A 88 -5.86 19.07 -8.28
CA VAL A 88 -7.04 19.54 -7.52
C VAL A 88 -7.03 18.99 -6.09
N GLY A 89 -6.43 17.81 -5.89
CA GLY A 89 -6.21 17.21 -4.58
C GLY A 89 -7.39 16.34 -4.11
N GLY A 90 -7.51 16.18 -2.80
CA GLY A 90 -8.50 15.28 -2.20
C GLY A 90 -9.95 15.74 -2.42
N THR A 91 -10.87 14.79 -2.47
CA THR A 91 -12.31 15.09 -2.56
C THR A 91 -12.82 15.70 -1.25
N ARG A 92 -14.00 16.31 -1.29
CA ARG A 92 -14.70 16.87 -0.10
C ARG A 92 -14.85 15.85 1.04
N HIS A 93 -14.88 14.56 0.74
CA HIS A 93 -15.01 13.47 1.71
C HIS A 93 -13.66 12.86 2.11
N SER A 94 -12.55 13.51 1.76
CA SER A 94 -11.22 13.11 2.18
C SER A 94 -11.13 13.13 3.70
N THR A 95 -10.76 11.99 4.28
CA THR A 95 -10.40 11.88 5.71
C THR A 95 -8.95 12.30 5.96
N SER A 96 -8.22 12.69 4.90
CA SER A 96 -6.85 13.18 5.01
C SER A 96 -6.80 14.44 5.87
N GLY A 97 -5.87 14.48 6.81
CA GLY A 97 -5.71 15.60 7.75
C GLY A 97 -6.76 15.70 8.87
N THR A 98 -7.76 14.82 8.93
CA THR A 98 -8.73 14.84 10.03
C THR A 98 -8.12 14.43 11.36
N ALA A 99 -8.64 14.98 12.45
CA ALA A 99 -8.19 14.65 13.81
C ALA A 99 -8.30 13.14 14.09
N ALA A 100 -9.40 12.50 13.66
CA ALA A 100 -9.60 11.07 13.82
C ALA A 100 -8.53 10.23 13.11
N ARG A 101 -8.10 10.63 11.90
CA ARG A 101 -7.02 9.96 11.17
C ARG A 101 -5.67 10.14 11.88
N VAL A 102 -5.40 11.34 12.38
CA VAL A 102 -4.15 11.63 13.11
C VAL A 102 -4.09 10.82 14.41
N ASP A 103 -5.19 10.79 15.16
CA ASP A 103 -5.31 10.00 16.40
C ASP A 103 -5.13 8.50 16.14
N ALA A 104 -5.78 7.97 15.10
CA ALA A 104 -5.62 6.59 14.66
C ALA A 104 -4.15 6.27 14.30
N ARG A 105 -3.49 7.14 13.52
CA ARG A 105 -2.08 6.98 13.15
C ARG A 105 -1.19 6.96 14.38
N ASN A 106 -1.36 7.90 15.31
CA ASN A 106 -0.53 7.99 16.51
C ASN A 106 -0.76 6.76 17.41
N THR A 107 -2.02 6.37 17.63
CA THR A 107 -2.37 5.14 18.38
C THR A 107 -1.68 3.90 17.80
N LEU A 108 -1.65 3.76 16.46
CA LEU A 108 -0.95 2.66 15.80
C LEU A 108 0.56 2.72 16.00
N MET A 109 1.16 3.88 15.79
CA MET A 109 2.61 4.04 15.84
C MET A 109 3.17 3.95 17.28
N ASP A 110 2.40 4.36 18.29
CA ASP A 110 2.86 4.37 19.67
C ASP A 110 2.71 3.00 20.37
N ASN A 111 1.91 2.10 19.80
CA ASN A 111 1.69 0.75 20.34
C ASN A 111 2.47 -0.31 19.55
N LYS A 112 3.60 -0.78 20.11
CA LYS A 112 4.49 -1.77 19.47
C LYS A 112 3.79 -3.07 19.07
N SER A 113 2.92 -3.61 19.93
CA SER A 113 2.20 -4.86 19.66
C SER A 113 1.20 -4.69 18.52
N LEU A 114 0.52 -3.55 18.48
CA LEU A 114 -0.42 -3.21 17.42
C LEU A 114 0.30 -2.97 16.08
N LEU A 115 1.41 -2.22 16.11
CA LEU A 115 2.26 -1.98 14.95
C LEU A 115 2.85 -3.27 14.39
N LEU A 116 3.32 -4.18 15.26
CA LEU A 116 3.77 -5.50 14.86
C LEU A 116 2.66 -6.27 14.15
N ARG A 117 1.44 -6.26 14.69
CA ARG A 117 0.31 -6.99 14.09
C ARG A 117 -0.06 -6.46 12.72
N VAL A 118 -0.14 -5.14 12.55
CA VAL A 118 -0.37 -4.52 11.22
C VAL A 118 0.80 -4.82 10.28
N THR A 119 2.05 -4.79 10.77
CA THR A 119 3.22 -5.14 9.95
C THR A 119 3.16 -6.59 9.47
N GLN A 120 2.68 -7.53 10.31
CA GLN A 120 2.47 -8.92 9.92
C GLN A 120 1.39 -9.07 8.86
N MET A 121 0.27 -8.34 8.98
CA MET A 121 -0.81 -8.35 7.98
C MET A 121 -0.28 -7.97 6.59
N TYR A 122 0.56 -6.93 6.49
CA TYR A 122 1.06 -6.39 5.22
C TYR A 122 2.51 -6.75 4.89
N TYR A 123 3.09 -7.77 5.53
CA TYR A 123 4.52 -8.08 5.41
C TYR A 123 4.99 -8.22 3.96
N TYR A 124 4.24 -8.98 3.14
CA TYR A 124 4.59 -9.18 1.75
C TYR A 124 4.49 -7.90 0.91
N ASP A 125 3.53 -7.01 1.20
CA ASP A 125 3.44 -5.72 0.52
C ASP A 125 4.70 -4.87 0.81
N PHE A 126 5.19 -4.86 2.06
CA PHE A 126 6.43 -4.15 2.39
C PHE A 126 7.62 -4.70 1.58
N VAL A 127 7.75 -6.02 1.49
CA VAL A 127 8.86 -6.66 0.78
C VAL A 127 8.75 -6.45 -0.74
N VAL A 128 7.58 -6.74 -1.32
CA VAL A 128 7.36 -6.69 -2.78
C VAL A 128 7.46 -5.27 -3.32
N PHE A 129 6.93 -4.29 -2.59
CA PHE A 129 6.98 -2.88 -3.02
C PHE A 129 8.19 -2.12 -2.49
N ASN A 130 9.13 -2.80 -1.83
CA ASN A 130 10.35 -2.22 -1.30
C ASN A 130 10.07 -1.01 -0.39
N PHE A 131 9.21 -1.22 0.61
CA PHE A 131 8.98 -0.29 1.72
C PHE A 131 9.70 -0.78 2.96
N SER A 132 10.20 0.15 3.78
CA SER A 132 10.81 -0.18 5.07
C SER A 132 9.79 -0.76 6.02
N LEU A 133 10.16 -1.84 6.74
CA LEU A 133 9.30 -2.41 7.78
C LEU A 133 9.18 -1.42 8.97
N PRO A 134 7.96 -1.04 9.39
CA PRO A 134 7.75 -0.04 10.43
C PRO A 134 8.38 -0.42 11.77
N ILE A 135 8.35 -1.70 12.13
CA ILE A 135 8.89 -2.19 13.40
C ILE A 135 10.42 -2.02 13.51
N LEU A 136 11.13 -2.00 12.37
CA LEU A 136 12.57 -1.80 12.33
C LEU A 136 12.95 -0.31 12.43
N MET A 137 12.04 0.59 12.06
CA MET A 137 12.21 2.03 12.28
C MET A 137 12.13 2.39 13.77
N HIS A 138 11.30 1.70 14.55
CA HIS A 138 11.22 1.86 16.01
C HIS A 138 12.38 1.21 16.78
N ALA A 139 13.11 0.29 16.15
CA ALA A 139 14.30 -0.36 16.71
C ALA A 139 15.62 0.31 16.30
N GLY A 140 15.57 1.43 15.56
CA GLY A 140 16.77 2.13 15.08
C GLY A 140 17.56 1.38 14.00
N MET A 141 16.95 0.41 13.31
CA MET A 141 17.63 -0.46 12.35
C MET A 141 17.33 0.01 10.92
N GLN A 142 18.33 0.62 10.27
CA GLN A 142 18.26 0.98 8.86
C GLN A 142 18.56 -0.24 7.98
N PHE A 143 17.71 -0.53 7.01
CA PHE A 143 18.05 -1.48 5.96
C PHE A 143 19.12 -0.88 5.04
N VAL A 144 20.28 -1.54 4.97
CA VAL A 144 21.28 -1.25 3.95
C VAL A 144 20.72 -1.76 2.61
N GLU A 145 20.49 -0.82 1.70
CA GLU A 145 20.07 -1.08 0.32
C GLU A 145 21.09 -2.02 -0.36
N LYS A 146 20.75 -3.30 -0.54
CA LYS A 146 21.55 -4.19 -1.39
C LYS A 146 21.22 -3.92 -2.85
N LYS A 147 22.06 -3.13 -3.52
CA LYS A 147 22.12 -3.05 -4.98
C LYS A 147 22.64 -4.39 -5.54
N GLY A 148 21.80 -5.15 -6.23
CA GLY A 148 22.25 -6.31 -7.03
C GLY A 148 21.12 -7.29 -7.42
N PRO A 149 21.18 -7.93 -8.61
CA PRO A 149 20.01 -8.46 -9.30
C PRO A 149 19.68 -9.91 -8.90
N ARG A 150 18.37 -10.19 -8.83
CA ARG A 150 17.71 -11.49 -8.61
C ARG A 150 17.87 -12.09 -7.21
N VAL A 151 16.86 -11.86 -6.38
CA VAL A 151 16.53 -12.78 -5.29
C VAL A 151 15.60 -13.85 -5.85
N ARG A 152 16.09 -15.09 -5.98
CA ARG A 152 15.23 -16.26 -6.16
C ARG A 152 14.72 -16.66 -4.78
N PHE A 153 13.42 -16.58 -4.56
CA PHE A 153 12.76 -17.22 -3.43
C PHE A 153 12.28 -18.59 -3.89
N VAL A 154 12.93 -19.65 -3.42
CA VAL A 154 12.44 -21.03 -3.51
C VAL A 154 11.49 -21.22 -2.33
N PHE A 155 10.25 -21.60 -2.61
CA PHE A 155 9.30 -22.06 -1.60
C PHE A 155 9.14 -23.57 -1.81
N GLU A 156 9.53 -24.37 -0.82
CA GLU A 156 9.06 -25.76 -0.74
C GLU A 156 7.57 -25.73 -0.34
N GLN A 157 6.81 -26.59 -1.02
CA GLN A 157 5.36 -26.78 -0.83
C GLN A 157 5.06 -27.54 0.45
#